data_AF-V5I6K7-F1
#
_entry.id   AF-V5I6K7-F1
#
_cell.length_a   1.000
_cell.length_b   1.000
_cell.length_c   1.000
_cell.angle_alpha   90.00
_cell.angle_beta   90.00
_cell.angle_gamma   90.00
#
_symmetry.space_group_name_H-M   'P 1'
#
loop_
_entity.id
_entity.type
_entity.pdbx_description
1 polymer ?
#
loop_
_entity_poly.entity_id
_entity_poly.type
_entity_poly.pdbx_seq_one_letter_code
_entity_poly.pdbx_strand_id
1 'polypeptide(L)'
;ISRGYEASKAAFNRHMGTIKERYGKQVIVNLLGTSLIGSKEGEATLSQEFQKHHKESPHTDVPHIVFDYHQECRGGNQINLQKLKGKIEQQIQDFSFYHAV
;
A
#
# COMPACT_ATOMS: atom_id res chain seq x y z
N ILE A 1 -10.26 22.74 -0.82
CA ILE A 1 -10.85 21.99 -1.96
C ILE A 1 -10.11 20.66 -2.07
N SER A 2 -10.78 19.55 -1.74
CA SER A 2 -10.26 18.21 -2.07
C SER A 2 -10.29 18.05 -3.59
N ARG A 3 -9.23 17.50 -4.21
CA ARG A 3 -9.22 17.25 -5.65
C ARG A 3 -10.35 16.27 -5.97
N GLY A 4 -11.15 16.55 -7.00
CA GLY A 4 -12.25 15.67 -7.40
C GLY A 4 -11.74 14.26 -7.74
N TYR A 5 -12.58 13.24 -7.49
CA TYR A 5 -12.26 11.83 -7.68
C TYR A 5 -11.67 11.52 -9.07
N GLU A 6 -12.22 12.10 -10.14
CA GLU A 6 -11.71 11.90 -11.51
C GLU A 6 -10.26 12.39 -11.72
N ALA A 7 -9.92 13.53 -11.13
CA ALA A 7 -8.54 14.04 -11.20
C ALA A 7 -7.58 13.13 -10.43
N SER A 8 -8.01 12.58 -9.30
CA SER A 8 -7.26 11.62 -8.49
C SER A 8 -7.07 10.29 -9.23
N LYS A 9 -8.11 9.78 -9.89
CA LYS A 9 -8.06 8.55 -10.72
C LYS A 9 -7.06 8.67 -11.87
N ALA A 10 -7.09 9.78 -12.62
CA ALA A 10 -6.15 10.00 -13.72
C ALA A 10 -4.70 10.11 -13.23
N ALA A 11 -4.47 10.77 -12.09
CA ALA A 11 -3.14 10.86 -11.48
C ALA A 11 -2.67 9.49 -10.96
N PHE A 12 -3.55 8.73 -10.31
CA PHE A 12 -3.27 7.38 -9.80
C PHE A 12 -2.81 6.46 -10.94
N ASN A 13 -3.54 6.41 -12.05
CA ASN A 13 -3.19 5.55 -13.17
C ASN A 13 -1.83 5.92 -13.79
N ARG A 14 -1.55 7.22 -13.98
CA ARG A 14 -0.24 7.67 -14.49
C ARG A 14 0.88 7.30 -13.53
N HIS A 15 0.66 7.46 -12.23
CA HIS A 15 1.63 7.11 -11.21
C HIS A 15 1.93 5.60 -11.22
N MET A 16 0.89 4.77 -11.19
CA MET A 16 1.02 3.31 -11.21
C MET A 16 1.70 2.82 -12.50
N GLY A 17 1.39 3.42 -13.66
CA GLY A 17 2.10 3.11 -14.91
C GLY A 17 3.58 3.45 -14.84
N THR A 18 3.91 4.65 -14.35
CA THR A 18 5.31 5.12 -14.23
C THR A 18 6.14 4.22 -13.32
N ILE A 19 5.61 3.78 -12.17
CA ILE A 19 6.36 2.92 -11.25
C ILE A 19 6.56 1.51 -11.83
N LYS A 20 5.56 0.96 -12.54
CA LYS A 20 5.68 -0.35 -13.19
C LYS A 20 6.71 -0.33 -14.31
N GLU A 21 6.74 0.74 -15.10
CA GLU A 21 7.74 0.91 -16.16
C GLU A 21 9.16 0.96 -15.60
N ARG A 22 9.36 1.67 -14.48
CA ARG A 22 10.70 1.88 -13.89
C ARG A 22 11.20 0.70 -13.06
N TYR A 23 10.31 0.03 -12.34
CA TYR A 23 10.69 -0.93 -11.31
C TYR A 23 10.08 -2.33 -11.54
N GLY A 24 9.29 -2.52 -12.59
CA GLY A 24 8.66 -3.81 -12.89
C GLY A 24 7.57 -4.16 -11.87
N LYS A 25 7.64 -5.37 -11.29
CA LYS A 25 6.64 -5.90 -10.36
C LYS A 25 6.63 -5.10 -9.06
N GLN A 26 5.44 -4.73 -8.58
CA GLN A 26 5.26 -3.86 -7.40
C GLN A 26 4.40 -4.55 -6.35
N VAL A 27 4.56 -4.14 -5.09
CA VAL A 27 3.63 -4.40 -3.98
C VAL A 27 3.42 -3.12 -3.20
N ILE A 28 2.16 -2.80 -2.89
CA ILE A 28 1.81 -1.63 -2.08
C ILE A 28 1.68 -2.08 -0.63
N VAL A 29 2.51 -1.52 0.26
CA VAL A 29 2.42 -1.74 1.70
C VAL A 29 1.85 -0.50 2.37
N ASN A 30 0.63 -0.61 2.88
CA ASN A 30 -0.09 0.49 3.52
C ASN A 30 -0.09 0.30 5.03
N LEU A 31 0.60 1.22 5.72
CA LEU A 31 0.85 1.18 7.16
C LEU A 31 -0.15 2.00 7.98
N LEU A 32 -1.10 2.66 7.32
CA LEU A 32 -2.02 3.61 7.92
C LEU A 32 -2.95 2.94 8.93
N GLY A 33 -3.32 3.71 9.95
CA GLY A 33 -4.36 3.37 10.89
C GLY A 33 -5.68 3.05 10.16
N THR A 34 -6.35 1.98 10.58
CA THR A 34 -7.66 1.59 10.01
C THR A 34 -8.84 2.02 10.88
N SER A 35 -8.57 2.56 12.07
CA SER A 35 -9.61 3.05 12.98
C SER A 35 -10.24 4.35 12.49
N LEU A 36 -11.54 4.29 12.19
CA LEU A 36 -12.38 5.46 11.89
C LEU A 36 -12.76 6.27 13.15
N ILE A 37 -12.31 5.86 14.33
CA ILE A 37 -12.64 6.50 15.60
C ILE A 37 -11.36 7.06 16.21
N GLY A 38 -11.43 8.29 16.71
CA GLY A 38 -10.35 8.98 17.42
C GLY A 38 -9.36 9.69 16.50
N SER A 39 -8.16 9.98 17.00
CA SER A 39 -7.14 10.79 16.31
C SER A 39 -6.59 10.20 14.99
N LYS A 40 -7.06 9.02 14.57
CA LYS A 40 -6.61 8.29 13.37
C LYS A 40 -7.63 8.27 12.23
N GLU A 41 -8.74 8.98 12.36
CA GLU A 41 -9.81 9.05 11.35
C GLU A 41 -9.28 9.46 9.96
N GLY A 42 -8.34 10.40 9.92
CA GLY A 42 -7.72 10.85 8.67
C GLY A 42 -6.90 9.76 7.96
N GLU A 43 -6.17 8.95 8.72
CA GLU A 43 -5.41 7.82 8.18
C GLU A 43 -6.34 6.73 7.62
N ALA A 44 -7.41 6.43 8.36
CA ALA A 44 -8.41 5.45 7.95
C ALA A 44 -9.13 5.89 6.68
N THR A 45 -9.51 7.18 6.59
CA THR A 45 -10.12 7.76 5.38
C THR A 45 -9.18 7.66 4.19
N LEU A 46 -7.91 8.07 4.34
CA LEU A 46 -6.93 7.99 3.27
C LEU A 46 -6.68 6.54 2.81
N SER A 47 -6.59 5.61 3.77
CA SER A 47 -6.41 4.19 3.50
C SER A 47 -7.59 3.61 2.70
N GLN A 48 -8.82 3.99 3.05
CA GLN A 48 -10.03 3.54 2.35
C GLN A 48 -10.11 4.11 0.93
N GLU A 49 -9.90 5.42 0.76
CA GLU A 49 -9.95 6.06 -0.55
C GLU A 49 -8.85 5.53 -1.48
N PHE A 50 -7.64 5.26 -0.96
CA PHE A 50 -6.58 4.63 -1.76
C PHE A 50 -6.95 3.20 -2.15
N GLN A 51 -7.46 2.38 -1.21
CA GLN A 51 -7.92 1.02 -1.52
C GLN A 51 -9.04 1.01 -2.55
N LYS A 52 -9.97 1.96 -2.46
CA LYS A 52 -11.07 2.13 -3.41
C LYS A 52 -10.55 2.47 -4.80
N HIS A 53 -9.73 3.53 -4.93
CA HIS A 53 -9.11 3.88 -6.22
C HIS A 53 -8.32 2.71 -6.81
N HIS A 54 -7.53 2.01 -5.99
CA HIS A 54 -6.76 0.86 -6.44
C HIS A 54 -7.65 -0.25 -7.01
N LYS A 55 -8.72 -0.61 -6.29
CA LYS A 55 -9.70 -1.63 -6.72
C LYS A 55 -10.45 -1.24 -8.00
N GLU A 56 -10.69 0.05 -8.21
CA GLU A 56 -11.39 0.59 -9.38
C GLU A 56 -10.44 0.91 -10.56
N SER A 57 -9.13 0.79 -10.34
CA SER A 57 -8.09 1.00 -11.36
C SER A 57 -7.80 -0.27 -12.16
N PRO A 58 -7.17 -0.17 -13.34
CA PRO A 58 -6.67 -1.34 -14.07
C PRO A 58 -5.41 -1.96 -13.42
N HIS A 59 -4.95 -1.46 -12.27
CA HIS A 59 -3.71 -1.87 -11.62
C HIS A 59 -3.91 -2.90 -10.49
N THR A 60 -5.03 -3.64 -10.50
CA THR A 60 -5.36 -4.66 -9.49
C THR A 60 -4.38 -5.84 -9.46
N ASP A 61 -3.52 -5.96 -10.46
CA ASP A 61 -2.39 -6.88 -10.51
C ASP A 61 -1.29 -6.54 -9.48
N VAL A 62 -1.25 -5.31 -8.97
CA VAL A 62 -0.36 -4.90 -7.88
C VAL A 62 -0.99 -5.27 -6.54
N PRO A 63 -0.41 -6.18 -5.75
CA PRO A 63 -0.99 -6.53 -4.46
C PRO A 63 -0.94 -5.32 -3.51
N HIS A 64 -2.04 -5.08 -2.78
CA HIS A 64 -2.13 -4.03 -1.78
C HIS A 64 -2.31 -4.65 -0.40
N ILE A 65 -1.25 -4.59 0.40
CA ILE A 65 -1.19 -5.13 1.76
C ILE A 65 -1.49 -4.02 2.76
N VAL A 66 -2.62 -4.14 3.44
CA VAL A 66 -2.97 -3.29 4.58
C VAL A 66 -2.43 -3.92 5.87
N PHE A 67 -1.65 -3.14 6.62
CA PHE A 67 -1.05 -3.52 7.88
C PHE A 67 -1.04 -2.29 8.80
N ASP A 68 -2.06 -2.13 9.64
CA ASP A 68 -2.13 -1.00 10.59
C ASP A 68 -0.96 -1.11 11.58
N TYR A 69 0.09 -0.33 11.32
CA TYR A 69 1.33 -0.42 12.09
C TYR A 69 1.10 -0.04 13.56
N HIS A 70 0.19 0.89 13.83
CA HIS A 70 -0.09 1.33 15.18
C HIS A 70 -0.81 0.27 16.01
N GLN A 71 -1.70 -0.50 15.39
CA GLN A 71 -2.38 -1.62 16.04
C GLN A 71 -1.45 -2.83 16.18
N GLU A 72 -0.76 -3.18 15.09
CA GLU A 72 0.08 -4.38 15.05
C GLU A 72 1.33 -4.23 15.92
N CYS A 73 1.93 -3.04 15.97
CA CYS A 73 3.17 -2.78 16.71
C CYS A 73 2.98 -1.86 17.93
N ARG A 74 1.81 -1.94 18.56
CA ARG A 74 1.45 -1.12 19.73
C ARG A 74 2.50 -1.23 20.84
N GLY A 75 2.85 -0.09 21.44
CA GLY A 75 3.84 -0.02 22.52
C GLY A 75 5.28 -0.34 22.09
N GLY A 76 5.58 -0.27 20.79
CA GLY A 76 6.90 -0.58 20.23
C GLY A 76 7.17 -2.06 20.02
N ASN A 77 6.16 -2.93 20.21
CA ASN A 77 6.32 -4.37 20.03
C ASN A 77 6.39 -4.74 18.54
N GLN A 78 7.56 -5.15 18.07
CA GLN A 78 7.79 -5.47 16.65
C GLN A 78 7.53 -6.93 16.26
N ILE A 79 7.04 -7.78 17.17
CA ILE A 79 6.78 -9.21 16.90
C ILE A 79 5.86 -9.39 15.68
N ASN A 80 4.87 -8.52 15.53
CA ASN A 80 3.90 -8.59 14.43
C ASN A 80 4.48 -8.18 13.05
N LEU A 81 5.70 -7.65 12.98
CA LEU A 81 6.38 -7.45 11.68
C LEU A 81 6.58 -8.76 10.92
N GLN A 82 6.68 -9.90 11.62
CA GLN A 82 6.74 -11.20 10.97
C GLN A 82 5.46 -11.53 10.20
N LYS A 83 4.29 -11.02 10.63
CA LYS A 83 3.05 -11.16 9.88
C LYS A 83 3.12 -10.38 8.56
N LEU A 84 3.67 -9.16 8.59
CA LEU A 84 3.88 -8.36 7.39
C LEU A 84 4.83 -9.08 6.44
N LYS A 85 5.98 -9.57 6.96
CA LYS A 85 6.94 -10.36 6.18
C LYS A 85 6.25 -11.56 5.51
N GLY A 86 5.47 -12.34 6.25
CA GLY A 86 4.74 -13.48 5.70
C GLY A 86 3.75 -13.11 4.58
N LYS A 87 3.13 -11.93 4.65
CA LYS A 87 2.24 -11.43 3.59
C LYS A 87 2.97 -10.99 2.32
N ILE A 88 4.24 -10.59 2.41
CA ILE A 88 5.03 -10.08 1.26
C ILE A 88 6.13 -11.05 0.81
N GLU A 89 6.28 -12.19 1.48
CA GLU A 89 7.38 -13.15 1.28
C GLU A 89 7.44 -13.61 -0.19
N GLN A 90 6.29 -13.95 -0.78
CA GLN A 90 6.21 -14.36 -2.19
C GLN A 90 6.70 -13.26 -3.13
N GLN A 91 6.33 -12.00 -2.87
CA GLN A 91 6.75 -10.86 -3.67
C GLN A 91 8.24 -10.58 -3.50
N ILE A 92 8.78 -10.67 -2.28
CA ILE A 92 10.22 -10.52 -2.06
C ILE A 92 11.01 -11.54 -2.87
N GLN A 93 10.59 -12.80 -2.86
CA GLN A 93 11.24 -13.88 -3.61
C GLN A 93 11.12 -13.68 -5.12
N ASP A 94 9.95 -13.26 -5.60
CA ASP A 94 9.67 -13.08 -7.03
C ASP A 94 10.33 -11.80 -7.61
N PHE A 95 10.43 -10.72 -6.83
CA PHE A 95 11.04 -9.46 -7.27
C PHE A 95 12.56 -9.57 -7.23
N SER A 96 13.08 -10.29 -6.22
CA SER A 96 14.50 -10.58 -6.04
C SER A 96 15.37 -9.32 -6.07
N PHE A 97 16.66 -9.47 -6.34
CA PHE A 97 17.62 -8.39 -6.43
C PHE A 97 18.54 -8.58 -7.63
N TYR A 98 19.03 -7.46 -8.17
CA TYR A 98 20.08 -7.48 -9.17
C TYR A 98 21.44 -7.76 -8.50
N HIS A 99 22.23 -8.64 -9.11
CA HIS A 99 23.58 -9.00 -8.66
C HIS A 99 24.53 -8.98 -9.85
N ALA A 100 25.61 -8.21 -9.76
CA ALA A 100 26.69 -8.17 -10.74
C ALA A 100 27.99 -8.57 -10.05
N VAL A 101 28.76 -9.44 -10.72
CA VAL A 101 30.08 -9.93 -10.30
C VAL A 101 31.15 -9.24 -11.11
#